data_AF-A0A6A4ZBS2-F1
#
_entry.id   AF-A0A6A4ZBS2-F1
#
_cell.length_a   1.000
_cell.length_b   1.000
_cell.length_c   1.000
_cell.angle_alpha   90.00
_cell.angle_beta   90.00
_cell.angle_gamma   90.00
#
_symmetry.space_group_name_H-M   'P 1'
#
loop_
_entity.id
_entity.type
_entity.pdbx_description
1 polymer ?
#
loop_
_entity_poly.entity_id
_entity_poly.type
_entity_poly.pdbx_seq_one_letter_code
_entity_poly.pdbx_strand_id
1 'polypeptide(L)'
;MAALYIGCMLVWRATDAHDTPDDAEVNVASDTLHPQDTENVYDLVQTVRTPGSPHVVRAVRRLGDLSVFKRFQTQIGDFGGIQALIDLLPIDCRNMDSDSKDLTVAILVALNNLSVHGTNHSIMHAAHVEFLVAEVYEQPSLDLSVRLPCLRLLCNLAMWAESSQTLLALPVIHTLAADLLTSSSADWSDKILQLFVNLTDPVNNSVTGIRGIDPACRGGEHRGRDHQLLRSRG
;
A
#
# COMPACT_ATOMS: atom_id res chain seq x y z
N MET A 1 14.39 -21.96 24.70
CA MET A 1 14.40 -20.49 24.67
C MET A 1 13.24 -20.04 23.78
N ALA A 2 12.22 -19.43 24.37
CA ALA A 2 11.03 -18.99 23.65
C ALA A 2 11.20 -17.51 23.27
N ALA A 3 11.29 -17.21 21.97
CA ALA A 3 11.27 -15.84 21.48
C ALA A 3 9.80 -15.43 21.26
N LEU A 4 9.33 -14.47 22.04
CA LEU A 4 8.02 -13.84 21.88
C LEU A 4 8.06 -12.97 20.61
N TYR A 5 7.37 -13.40 19.55
CA TYR A 5 7.07 -12.55 18.40
C TYR A 5 5.84 -11.70 18.74
N ILE A 6 6.07 -10.44 19.14
CA ILE A 6 5.00 -9.45 19.28
C ILE A 6 4.87 -8.78 17.91
N GLY A 7 4.04 -9.35 17.03
CA GLY A 7 3.53 -8.64 15.86
C GLY A 7 2.43 -7.69 16.33
N CYS A 8 2.71 -6.38 16.38
CA CYS A 8 1.70 -5.39 16.71
C CYS A 8 0.64 -5.32 15.60
N MET A 9 -0.52 -5.92 15.84
CA MET A 9 -1.75 -5.65 15.10
C MET A 9 -2.30 -4.30 15.56
N LEU A 10 -2.21 -3.28 14.71
CA LEU A 10 -3.01 -2.07 14.89
C LEU A 10 -4.47 -2.40 14.53
N VAL A 11 -5.24 -2.77 15.55
CA VAL A 11 -6.70 -2.91 15.47
C VAL A 11 -7.30 -1.50 15.50
N TRP A 12 -7.78 -1.00 14.37
CA TRP A 12 -8.66 0.16 14.34
C TRP A 12 -10.05 -0.29 14.83
N ARG A 13 -10.35 -0.02 16.11
CA ARG A 13 -11.74 -0.02 16.60
C ARG A 13 -12.29 1.38 16.39
N ALA A 14 -13.24 1.52 15.46
CA ALA A 14 -14.07 2.71 15.36
C ALA A 14 -14.92 2.83 16.63
N THR A 15 -14.59 3.79 17.48
CA THR A 15 -15.50 4.34 18.48
C THR A 15 -15.71 5.81 18.15
N ASP A 16 -16.95 6.15 17.84
CA ASP A 16 -17.44 7.52 17.72
C ASP A 16 -17.04 8.34 18.95
N ALA A 17 -16.11 9.26 18.76
CA ALA A 17 -15.98 10.49 19.53
C ALA A 17 -15.22 11.48 18.65
N HIS A 18 -15.86 12.62 18.36
CA HIS A 18 -15.20 13.79 17.82
C HIS A 18 -14.02 14.17 18.70
N ASP A 19 -12.81 13.91 18.23
CA ASP A 19 -11.61 14.63 18.61
C ASP A 19 -10.66 14.63 17.40
N THR A 20 -10.06 15.79 17.16
CA THR A 20 -9.10 16.08 16.09
C THR A 20 -7.98 15.03 16.00
N PRO A 21 -7.44 14.71 14.80
CA PRO A 21 -6.35 13.74 14.68
C PRO A 21 -5.09 14.38 15.27
N ASP A 22 -4.81 14.06 16.54
CA ASP A 22 -3.53 14.34 17.15
C ASP A 22 -2.55 13.33 16.55
N ASP A 23 -1.54 13.87 15.84
CA ASP A 23 -0.38 13.16 15.32
C ASP A 23 0.38 12.54 16.49
N ALA A 24 -0.13 11.44 17.03
CA ALA A 24 0.54 10.68 18.08
C ALA A 24 1.79 10.03 17.48
N GLU A 25 2.87 10.81 17.43
CA GLU A 25 4.22 10.34 17.20
C GLU A 25 4.50 9.18 18.15
N VAL A 26 4.56 7.96 17.61
CA VAL A 26 5.14 6.84 18.32
C VAL A 26 6.65 7.06 18.31
N ASN A 27 7.13 7.91 19.22
CA ASN A 27 8.54 8.20 19.43
C ASN A 27 9.14 7.03 20.22
N VAL A 28 9.36 5.89 19.53
CA VAL A 28 10.17 4.81 20.09
C VAL A 28 11.58 5.35 20.15
N ALA A 29 12.07 5.55 21.38
CA ALA A 29 13.42 6.03 21.66
C ALA A 29 14.43 5.39 20.70
N SER A 30 15.18 6.24 20.00
CA SER A 30 16.18 5.90 18.99
C SER A 30 17.39 5.10 19.54
N ASP A 31 17.29 4.55 20.75
CA ASP A 31 18.36 4.02 21.59
C ASP A 31 18.56 2.50 21.49
N THR A 32 17.97 1.85 20.48
CA THR A 32 18.11 0.39 20.26
C THR A 32 18.69 0.01 18.91
N LEU A 33 19.19 0.95 18.11
CA LEU A 33 19.86 0.65 16.84
C LEU A 33 21.35 0.38 17.10
N HIS A 34 21.74 -0.88 16.99
CA HIS A 34 23.13 -1.33 17.05
C HIS A 34 23.93 -0.78 15.85
N PRO A 35 25.23 -0.49 15.93
CA PRO A 35 26.01 0.01 14.78
C PRO A 35 26.13 -0.96 13.59
N GLN A 36 25.73 -2.22 13.73
CA GLN A 36 25.60 -3.18 12.62
C GLN A 36 24.25 -3.04 11.88
N ASP A 37 23.33 -2.23 12.41
CA ASP A 37 22.02 -1.91 11.85
C ASP A 37 22.07 -0.84 10.74
N THR A 38 23.26 -0.31 10.43
CA THR A 38 23.48 0.71 9.40
C THR A 38 23.94 0.10 8.07
N GLU A 39 23.34 -0.99 7.61
CA GLU A 39 23.31 -1.19 6.16
C GLU A 39 22.48 -0.04 5.59
N ASN A 40 23.11 0.81 4.78
CA ASN A 40 22.44 1.95 4.15
C ASN A 40 21.27 1.41 3.33
N VAL A 41 20.08 2.01 3.48
CA VAL A 41 18.88 1.61 2.71
C VAL A 41 19.19 1.54 1.21
N TYR A 42 20.05 2.45 0.73
CA TYR A 42 20.55 2.42 -0.63
C TYR A 42 21.25 1.10 -0.99
N ASP A 43 22.20 0.64 -0.18
CA ASP A 43 23.00 -0.59 -0.43
C ASP A 43 22.11 -1.84 -0.38
N LEU A 44 21.15 -1.85 0.54
CA LEU A 44 20.12 -2.89 0.63
C LEU A 44 19.31 -2.97 -0.67
N VAL A 45 18.82 -1.83 -1.17
CA VAL A 45 18.06 -1.77 -2.43
C VAL A 45 18.93 -2.18 -3.62
N GLN A 46 20.21 -1.79 -3.67
CA GLN A 46 21.12 -2.24 -4.72
C GLN A 46 21.35 -3.76 -4.68
N THR A 47 21.42 -4.34 -3.48
CA THR A 47 21.56 -5.79 -3.30
C THR A 47 20.33 -6.52 -3.84
N VAL A 48 19.12 -6.03 -3.54
CA VAL A 48 17.86 -6.61 -4.06
C VAL A 48 17.80 -6.54 -5.59
N ARG A 49 18.30 -5.46 -6.20
CA ARG A 49 18.34 -5.29 -7.65
C ARG A 49 19.37 -6.17 -8.37
N THR A 50 20.25 -6.84 -7.63
CA THR A 50 21.32 -7.65 -8.21
C THR A 50 20.91 -9.13 -8.21
N PRO A 51 20.41 -9.68 -9.33
CA PRO A 51 19.89 -11.04 -9.36
C PRO A 51 21.01 -12.03 -9.03
N GLY A 52 20.70 -13.04 -8.22
CA GLY A 52 21.65 -14.08 -7.83
C GLY A 52 22.68 -13.67 -6.76
N SER A 53 22.56 -12.48 -6.17
CA SER A 53 23.39 -12.15 -5.00
C SER A 53 23.03 -13.08 -3.83
N PRO A 54 24.03 -13.69 -3.15
CA PRO A 54 23.80 -14.57 -2.00
C PRO A 54 23.24 -13.82 -0.78
N HIS A 55 23.15 -12.49 -0.86
CA HIS A 55 22.69 -11.62 0.20
C HIS A 55 21.27 -11.07 -0.02
N VAL A 56 20.60 -11.41 -1.14
CA VAL A 56 19.25 -10.91 -1.46
C VAL A 56 18.25 -11.19 -0.35
N VAL A 57 18.18 -12.44 0.14
CA VAL A 57 17.23 -12.82 1.20
C VAL A 57 17.47 -12.02 2.48
N ARG A 58 18.74 -11.82 2.88
CA ARG A 58 19.09 -11.01 4.04
C ARG A 58 18.70 -9.55 3.82
N ALA A 59 18.98 -9.00 2.64
CA ALA A 59 18.66 -7.62 2.32
C ALA A 59 17.14 -7.37 2.32
N VAL A 60 16.35 -8.27 1.74
CA VAL A 60 14.88 -8.19 1.77
C VAL A 60 14.34 -8.25 3.20
N ARG A 61 14.81 -9.20 4.02
CA ARG A 61 14.39 -9.29 5.43
C ARG A 61 14.71 -7.99 6.17
N ARG A 62 15.91 -7.45 5.95
CA ARG A 62 16.32 -6.20 6.59
C ARG A 62 15.49 -5.00 6.13
N LEU A 63 15.18 -4.91 4.84
CA LEU A 63 14.25 -3.90 4.33
C LEU A 63 12.85 -4.06 4.94
N GLY A 64 12.40 -5.31 5.14
CA GLY A 64 11.17 -5.64 5.87
C GLY A 64 11.17 -5.10 7.30
N ASP A 65 12.24 -5.33 8.07
CA ASP A 65 12.36 -4.82 9.44
C ASP A 65 12.36 -3.28 9.47
N LEU A 66 13.09 -2.65 8.55
CA LEU A 66 13.17 -1.19 8.46
C LEU A 66 11.84 -0.56 8.02
N SER A 67 11.08 -1.23 7.14
CA SER A 67 9.82 -0.73 6.59
C SER A 67 8.71 -0.53 7.62
N VAL A 68 8.88 -1.01 8.86
CA VAL A 68 7.95 -0.73 9.97
C VAL A 68 8.02 0.75 10.39
N PHE A 69 9.14 1.43 10.16
CA PHE A 69 9.34 2.82 10.56
C PHE A 69 9.13 3.79 9.40
N LYS A 70 8.27 4.80 9.59
CA LYS A 70 7.91 5.81 8.58
C LYS A 70 9.11 6.44 7.86
N ARG A 71 10.17 6.81 8.60
CA ARG A 71 11.40 7.40 8.01
C ARG A 71 12.05 6.49 6.97
N PHE A 72 12.04 5.18 7.20
CA PHE A 72 12.63 4.21 6.29
C PHE A 72 11.65 3.84 5.18
N GLN A 73 10.34 3.88 5.42
CA GLN A 73 9.36 3.73 4.33
C GLN A 73 9.56 4.78 3.22
N THR A 74 9.82 6.04 3.59
CA THR A 74 10.15 7.10 2.65
C THR A 74 11.47 6.81 1.92
N GLN A 75 12.55 6.53 2.66
CA GLN A 75 13.86 6.23 2.06
C GLN A 75 13.83 5.01 1.11
N ILE A 76 13.15 3.94 1.51
CA ILE A 76 13.00 2.74 0.68
C ILE A 76 12.22 3.07 -0.60
N GLY A 77 11.16 3.87 -0.49
CA GLY A 77 10.42 4.39 -1.65
C GLY A 77 11.30 5.23 -2.58
N ASP A 78 12.01 6.21 -2.04
CA ASP A 78 12.86 7.15 -2.79
C ASP A 78 14.01 6.46 -3.52
N PHE A 79 14.60 5.42 -2.93
CA PHE A 79 15.64 4.62 -3.60
C PHE A 79 15.08 3.60 -4.61
N GLY A 80 13.75 3.53 -4.76
CA GLY A 80 13.05 2.62 -5.67
C GLY A 80 13.09 1.16 -5.19
N GLY A 81 13.05 0.95 -3.87
CA GLY A 81 13.02 -0.37 -3.24
C GLY A 81 11.71 -1.11 -3.48
N ILE A 82 10.58 -0.40 -3.60
CA ILE A 82 9.28 -1.02 -3.91
C ILE A 82 9.31 -1.71 -5.28
N GLN A 83 9.76 -1.01 -6.32
CA GLN A 83 9.88 -1.61 -7.65
C GLN A 83 10.87 -2.78 -7.63
N ALA A 84 12.01 -2.64 -6.96
CA ALA A 84 13.00 -3.73 -6.85
C ALA A 84 12.43 -5.00 -6.17
N LEU A 85 11.59 -4.83 -5.14
CA LEU A 85 10.90 -5.92 -4.47
C LEU A 85 9.84 -6.58 -5.36
N ILE A 86 9.10 -5.79 -6.13
CA ILE A 86 8.09 -6.28 -7.07
C ILE A 86 8.76 -7.05 -8.21
N ASP A 87 9.83 -6.53 -8.79
CA ASP A 87 10.55 -7.19 -9.90
C ASP A 87 11.15 -8.54 -9.48
N LEU A 88 11.42 -8.73 -8.19
CA LEU A 88 11.92 -9.97 -7.63
C LEU A 88 10.82 -11.03 -7.42
N LEU A 89 9.57 -10.62 -7.23
CA LEU A 89 8.41 -11.50 -6.90
C LEU A 89 8.07 -12.55 -7.99
N PRO A 90 8.04 -12.21 -9.29
CA PRO A 90 7.72 -13.16 -10.37
C PRO A 90 8.70 -14.32 -10.54
N ILE A 91 9.94 -14.16 -10.06
CA ILE A 91 11.00 -15.14 -10.28
C ILE A 91 10.76 -16.41 -9.43
N ASP A 92 10.08 -16.28 -8.28
CA ASP A 92 10.05 -17.32 -7.25
C ASP A 92 8.68 -18.02 -7.07
N CYS A 93 7.60 -17.53 -7.70
CA CYS A 93 6.25 -18.03 -7.40
C CYS A 93 5.86 -19.36 -8.10
N ARG A 94 6.51 -19.75 -9.21
CA ARG A 94 6.05 -20.87 -10.06
C ARG A 94 6.60 -22.25 -9.68
N ASN A 95 7.77 -22.31 -9.04
CA ASN A 95 8.42 -23.54 -8.58
C ASN A 95 9.09 -23.27 -7.23
N MET A 96 8.28 -23.07 -6.20
CA MET A 96 8.72 -22.52 -4.93
C MET A 96 9.32 -23.61 -4.02
N ASP A 97 10.65 -23.61 -3.88
CA ASP A 97 11.33 -24.36 -2.82
C ASP A 97 11.24 -23.60 -1.48
N SER A 98 11.87 -24.14 -0.43
CA SER A 98 11.82 -23.52 0.91
C SER A 98 12.45 -22.12 0.94
N ASP A 99 13.51 -21.88 0.17
CA ASP A 99 14.25 -20.62 0.19
C ASP A 99 13.50 -19.56 -0.63
N SER A 100 12.98 -19.92 -1.81
CA SER A 100 12.08 -19.08 -2.61
C SER A 100 10.80 -18.73 -1.86
N LYS A 101 10.26 -19.67 -1.05
CA LYS A 101 9.12 -19.41 -0.17
C LYS A 101 9.43 -18.36 0.88
N ASP A 102 10.52 -18.53 1.61
CA ASP A 102 10.98 -17.61 2.64
C ASP A 102 11.23 -16.21 2.08
N LEU A 103 11.82 -16.14 0.89
CA LEU A 103 12.05 -14.88 0.18
C LEU A 103 10.73 -14.23 -0.22
N THR A 104 9.82 -14.98 -0.85
CA THR A 104 8.49 -14.48 -1.27
C THR A 104 7.72 -13.91 -0.09
N VAL A 105 7.69 -14.62 1.04
CA VAL A 105 7.04 -14.14 2.28
C VAL A 105 7.71 -12.86 2.77
N ALA A 106 9.03 -12.79 2.80
CA ALA A 106 9.75 -11.59 3.23
C ALA A 106 9.46 -10.38 2.33
N ILE A 107 9.39 -10.59 1.01
CA ILE A 107 9.01 -9.55 0.02
C ILE A 107 7.59 -9.06 0.31
N LEU A 108 6.62 -9.98 0.43
CA LEU A 108 5.22 -9.62 0.67
C LEU A 108 5.04 -8.86 1.99
N VAL A 109 5.76 -9.26 3.04
CA VAL A 109 5.73 -8.55 4.33
C VAL A 109 6.33 -7.14 4.20
N ALA A 110 7.46 -6.99 3.51
CA ALA A 110 8.05 -5.67 3.28
C ALA A 110 7.12 -4.77 2.46
N LEU A 111 6.54 -5.27 1.38
CA LEU A 111 5.56 -4.54 0.56
C LEU A 111 4.31 -4.16 1.37
N ASN A 112 3.82 -5.06 2.23
CA ASN A 112 2.69 -4.80 3.10
C ASN A 112 2.95 -3.57 4.00
N ASN A 113 4.12 -3.52 4.65
CA ASN A 113 4.53 -2.38 5.47
C ASN A 113 4.79 -1.10 4.65
N LEU A 114 5.26 -1.22 3.41
CA LEU A 114 5.53 -0.05 2.56
C LEU A 114 4.24 0.56 1.98
N SER A 115 3.22 -0.28 1.72
CA SER A 115 1.96 0.11 1.07
C SER A 115 1.04 0.99 1.91
N VAL A 116 1.23 1.06 3.23
CA VAL A 116 0.46 1.96 4.11
C VAL A 116 0.94 3.40 4.04
N HIS A 117 2.15 3.65 3.54
CA HIS A 117 2.66 5.01 3.40
C HIS A 117 2.00 5.72 2.22
N GLY A 118 1.45 6.92 2.47
CA GLY A 118 0.62 7.65 1.52
C GLY A 118 1.26 8.03 0.19
N THR A 119 2.59 7.94 0.04
CA THR A 119 3.28 8.19 -1.25
C THR A 119 3.73 6.93 -1.96
N ASN A 120 3.74 5.79 -1.27
CA ASN A 120 4.32 4.55 -1.78
C ASN A 120 3.31 3.72 -2.58
N HIS A 121 2.02 3.87 -2.29
CA HIS A 121 0.96 3.13 -2.97
C HIS A 121 0.90 3.41 -4.48
N SER A 122 1.26 4.62 -4.91
CA SER A 122 1.25 5.02 -6.32
C SER A 122 2.30 4.30 -7.17
N ILE A 123 3.29 3.66 -6.55
CA ILE A 123 4.31 2.84 -7.23
C ILE A 123 3.73 1.44 -7.54
N MET A 124 2.75 0.98 -6.76
CA MET A 124 2.09 -0.31 -6.97
C MET A 124 0.90 -0.16 -7.91
N HIS A 125 1.19 -0.11 -9.22
CA HIS A 125 0.19 0.03 -10.28
C HIS A 125 -0.73 -1.19 -10.42
N ALA A 126 -1.83 -1.01 -11.17
CA ALA A 126 -2.82 -2.03 -11.49
C ALA A 126 -2.20 -3.38 -11.94
N ALA A 127 -1.19 -3.37 -12.82
CA ALA A 127 -0.53 -4.58 -13.30
C ALA A 127 0.12 -5.41 -12.15
N HIS A 128 0.61 -4.75 -11.11
CA HIS A 128 1.19 -5.44 -9.94
C HIS A 128 0.08 -6.07 -9.08
N VAL A 129 -1.07 -5.41 -8.97
CA VAL A 129 -2.26 -5.96 -8.29
C VAL A 129 -2.79 -7.18 -9.02
N GLU A 130 -2.93 -7.10 -10.34
CA GLU A 130 -3.35 -8.22 -11.20
C GLU A 130 -2.40 -9.41 -11.06
N PHE A 131 -1.09 -9.16 -11.06
CA PHE A 131 -0.07 -10.20 -10.83
C PHE A 131 -0.21 -10.85 -9.46
N LEU A 132 -0.34 -10.06 -8.37
CA LEU A 132 -0.48 -10.60 -7.01
C LEU A 132 -1.73 -11.47 -6.88
N VAL A 133 -2.84 -11.07 -7.51
CA VAL A 133 -4.07 -11.87 -7.53
C VAL A 133 -3.84 -13.16 -8.30
N ALA A 134 -3.42 -13.07 -9.55
CA ALA A 134 -3.35 -14.21 -10.46
C ALA A 134 -2.25 -15.21 -10.07
N GLU A 135 -1.05 -14.75 -9.72
CA GLU A 135 0.14 -15.59 -9.54
C GLU A 135 0.41 -15.93 -8.06
N VAL A 136 -0.29 -15.31 -7.11
CA VAL A 136 -0.10 -15.61 -5.67
C VAL A 136 -1.41 -15.95 -4.97
N TYR A 137 -2.38 -15.05 -4.93
CA TYR A 137 -3.60 -15.26 -4.13
C TYR A 137 -4.48 -16.39 -4.68
N GLU A 138 -4.71 -16.43 -6.00
CA GLU A 138 -5.57 -17.43 -6.64
C GLU A 138 -4.87 -18.75 -6.94
N GLN A 139 -3.60 -18.92 -6.55
CA GLN A 139 -2.85 -20.16 -6.74
C GLN A 139 -3.12 -21.15 -5.60
N PRO A 140 -3.97 -22.19 -5.81
CA PRO A 140 -4.34 -23.12 -4.74
C PRO A 140 -3.19 -24.04 -4.30
N SER A 141 -2.15 -24.17 -5.13
CA SER A 141 -0.95 -24.95 -4.82
C SER A 141 0.00 -24.23 -3.86
N LEU A 142 -0.15 -22.92 -3.66
CA LEU A 142 0.69 -22.17 -2.73
C LEU A 142 0.20 -22.34 -1.29
N ASP A 143 1.16 -22.45 -0.37
CA ASP A 143 0.91 -22.53 1.06
C ASP A 143 0.16 -21.28 1.56
N LEU A 144 -0.75 -21.47 2.51
CA LEU A 144 -1.41 -20.40 3.25
C LEU A 144 -0.42 -19.39 3.83
N SER A 145 0.78 -19.84 4.23
CA SER A 145 1.83 -18.95 4.75
C SER A 145 2.34 -17.93 3.72
N VAL A 146 2.15 -18.18 2.42
CA VAL A 146 2.47 -17.25 1.32
C VAL A 146 1.24 -16.46 0.91
N ARG A 147 0.10 -17.14 0.77
CA ARG A 147 -1.16 -16.51 0.35
C ARG A 147 -1.67 -15.49 1.37
N LEU A 148 -1.46 -15.70 2.68
CA LEU A 148 -1.94 -14.79 3.72
C LEU A 148 -1.22 -13.43 3.73
N PRO A 149 0.13 -13.34 3.67
CA PRO A 149 0.82 -12.07 3.43
C PRO A 149 0.36 -11.37 2.15
N CYS A 150 0.10 -12.12 1.08
CA CYS A 150 -0.46 -11.54 -0.16
C CYS A 150 -1.85 -10.94 0.10
N LEU A 151 -2.75 -11.66 0.76
CA LEU A 151 -4.08 -11.16 1.11
C LEU A 151 -3.99 -9.88 1.95
N ARG A 152 -3.07 -9.83 2.94
CA ARG A 152 -2.82 -8.63 3.75
C ARG A 152 -2.38 -7.43 2.90
N LEU A 153 -1.47 -7.67 1.96
CA LEU A 153 -1.04 -6.64 1.01
C LEU A 153 -2.20 -6.15 0.14
N LEU A 154 -3.04 -7.06 -0.37
CA LEU A 154 -4.25 -6.69 -1.12
C LEU A 154 -5.22 -5.85 -0.27
N CYS A 155 -5.40 -6.17 1.03
CA CYS A 155 -6.20 -5.34 1.94
C CYS A 155 -5.66 -3.91 2.00
N ASN A 156 -4.34 -3.75 2.18
CA ASN A 156 -3.74 -2.42 2.26
C ASN A 156 -3.85 -1.66 0.94
N LEU A 157 -3.66 -2.35 -0.19
CA LEU A 157 -3.79 -1.74 -1.50
C LEU A 157 -5.24 -1.31 -1.78
N ALA A 158 -6.23 -2.09 -1.36
CA ALA A 158 -7.65 -1.77 -1.54
C ALA A 158 -8.12 -0.51 -0.80
N MET A 159 -7.33 0.05 0.13
CA MET A 159 -7.63 1.37 0.72
C MET A 159 -7.50 2.49 -0.32
N TRP A 160 -6.76 2.27 -1.40
CA TRP A 160 -6.48 3.26 -2.45
C TRP A 160 -7.38 3.04 -3.66
N ALA A 161 -7.93 4.13 -4.20
CA ALA A 161 -8.97 4.09 -5.24
C ALA A 161 -8.55 3.35 -6.54
N GLU A 162 -7.31 3.54 -7.00
CA GLU A 162 -6.82 2.88 -8.22
C GLU A 162 -6.75 1.35 -8.05
N SER A 163 -6.19 0.91 -6.94
CA SER A 163 -6.04 -0.52 -6.61
C SER A 163 -7.38 -1.17 -6.30
N SER A 164 -8.30 -0.49 -5.59
CA SER A 164 -9.63 -1.03 -5.31
C SER A 164 -10.47 -1.19 -6.56
N GLN A 165 -10.42 -0.22 -7.49
CA GLN A 165 -11.06 -0.34 -8.80
C GLN A 165 -10.50 -1.50 -9.61
N THR A 166 -9.18 -1.68 -9.60
CA THR A 166 -8.53 -2.84 -10.26
C THR A 166 -9.02 -4.15 -9.66
N LEU A 167 -9.06 -4.27 -8.34
CA LEU A 167 -9.55 -5.48 -7.65
C LEU A 167 -11.02 -5.78 -7.94
N LEU A 168 -11.88 -4.75 -8.00
CA LEU A 168 -13.29 -4.90 -8.35
C LEU A 168 -13.51 -5.34 -9.81
N ALA A 169 -12.57 -5.02 -10.70
CA ALA A 169 -12.62 -5.44 -12.10
C ALA A 169 -12.17 -6.90 -12.31
N LEU A 170 -11.49 -7.51 -11.32
CA LEU A 170 -11.02 -8.89 -11.37
C LEU A 170 -12.09 -9.88 -10.87
N PRO A 171 -12.11 -11.13 -11.38
CA PRO A 171 -13.05 -12.16 -10.93
C PRO A 171 -12.77 -12.67 -9.50
N VAL A 172 -11.73 -12.14 -8.84
CA VAL A 172 -11.23 -12.53 -7.51
C VAL A 172 -12.29 -12.46 -6.40
N ILE A 173 -13.33 -11.63 -6.57
CA ILE A 173 -14.44 -11.50 -5.63
C ILE A 173 -15.13 -12.85 -5.36
N HIS A 174 -15.28 -13.67 -6.40
CA HIS A 174 -15.88 -15.00 -6.26
C HIS A 174 -14.98 -15.95 -5.47
N THR A 175 -13.67 -15.90 -5.73
CA THR A 175 -12.66 -16.66 -4.99
C THR A 175 -12.64 -16.25 -3.51
N LEU A 176 -12.65 -14.95 -3.22
CA LEU A 176 -12.71 -14.41 -1.86
C LEU A 176 -13.97 -14.86 -1.10
N ALA A 177 -15.14 -14.82 -1.76
CA ALA A 177 -16.38 -15.27 -1.15
C ALA A 177 -16.37 -16.78 -0.85
N ALA A 178 -15.85 -17.59 -1.78
CA ALA A 178 -15.70 -19.03 -1.57
C ALA A 178 -14.72 -19.36 -0.43
N ASP A 179 -13.57 -18.68 -0.40
CA ASP A 179 -12.56 -18.83 0.65
C ASP A 179 -13.12 -18.41 2.03
N LEU A 180 -13.93 -17.35 2.10
CA LEU A 180 -14.57 -16.91 3.34
C LEU A 180 -15.54 -17.96 3.90
N LEU A 181 -16.35 -18.58 3.02
CA LEU A 181 -17.36 -19.57 3.42
C LEU A 181 -16.76 -20.92 3.82
N THR A 182 -15.55 -21.22 3.34
CA THR A 182 -14.90 -22.52 3.54
C THR A 182 -13.76 -22.47 4.56
N SER A 183 -13.26 -21.29 4.90
CA SER A 183 -12.14 -21.11 5.83
C SER A 183 -12.48 -21.50 7.27
N SER A 184 -11.55 -22.22 7.91
CA SER A 184 -11.52 -22.47 9.36
C SER A 184 -10.59 -21.52 10.12
N SER A 185 -9.87 -20.65 9.42
CA SER A 185 -8.90 -19.71 10.01
C SER A 185 -9.54 -18.36 10.27
N ALA A 186 -9.59 -17.95 11.54
CA ALA A 186 -10.13 -16.65 11.93
C ALA A 186 -9.35 -15.49 11.30
N ASP A 187 -8.02 -15.55 11.31
CA ASP A 187 -7.15 -14.53 10.71
C ASP A 187 -7.37 -14.38 9.20
N TRP A 188 -7.60 -15.50 8.52
CA TRP A 188 -7.86 -15.52 7.08
C TRP A 188 -9.22 -14.87 6.78
N SER A 189 -10.26 -15.33 7.48
CA SER A 189 -11.63 -14.81 7.31
C SER A 189 -11.72 -13.32 7.67
N ASP A 190 -11.06 -12.89 8.75
CA ASP A 190 -10.96 -11.47 9.14
C ASP A 190 -10.35 -10.62 8.03
N LYS A 191 -9.29 -11.11 7.38
CA LYS A 191 -8.63 -10.37 6.30
C LYS A 191 -9.47 -10.31 5.03
N ILE A 192 -10.21 -11.37 4.68
CA ILE A 192 -11.16 -11.31 3.57
C ILE A 192 -12.28 -10.31 3.85
N LEU A 193 -12.84 -10.31 5.06
CA LEU A 193 -13.88 -9.35 5.44
C LEU A 193 -13.34 -7.91 5.41
N GLN A 194 -12.14 -7.67 5.92
CA GLN A 194 -11.48 -6.36 5.84
C GLN A 194 -11.26 -5.93 4.38
N LEU A 195 -10.86 -6.84 3.49
CA LEU A 195 -10.73 -6.55 2.07
C LEU A 195 -12.07 -6.13 1.48
N PHE A 196 -13.15 -6.86 1.76
CA PHE A 196 -14.49 -6.48 1.30
C PHE A 196 -14.91 -5.09 1.77
N VAL A 197 -14.65 -4.76 3.04
CA VAL A 197 -14.93 -3.41 3.57
C VAL A 197 -14.19 -2.35 2.76
N ASN A 198 -12.87 -2.51 2.55
CA ASN A 198 -12.06 -1.56 1.79
C ASN A 198 -12.51 -1.40 0.33
N LEU A 199 -13.04 -2.46 -0.28
CA LEU A 199 -13.59 -2.42 -1.64
C LEU A 199 -14.94 -1.70 -1.72
N THR A 200 -15.73 -1.73 -0.64
CA THR A 200 -17.04 -1.06 -0.58
C THR A 200 -16.98 0.39 -0.10
N ASP A 201 -15.94 0.77 0.64
CA ASP A 201 -15.76 2.11 1.20
C ASP A 201 -14.33 2.64 0.93
N PRO A 202 -14.00 2.99 -0.32
CA PRO A 202 -12.70 3.56 -0.62
C PRO A 202 -12.61 4.95 0.01
N VAL A 203 -11.65 5.13 0.91
CA VAL A 203 -11.36 6.34 1.69
C VAL A 203 -11.20 7.63 0.84
N ASN A 204 -11.13 7.53 -0.49
CA ASN A 204 -10.89 8.65 -1.40
C ASN A 204 -12.00 8.95 -2.44
N ASN A 205 -13.21 8.37 -2.35
CA ASN A 205 -14.29 8.77 -3.27
C ASN A 205 -14.86 10.20 -3.02
N SER A 206 -14.33 10.95 -2.05
CA SER A 206 -14.85 12.27 -1.65
C SER A 206 -13.89 13.46 -1.87
N VAL A 207 -12.63 13.27 -2.28
CA VAL A 207 -11.70 14.40 -2.52
C VAL A 207 -11.72 14.84 -4.00
N THR A 208 -12.91 15.11 -4.53
CA THR A 208 -13.13 15.98 -5.70
C THR A 208 -14.26 16.99 -5.48
N GLY A 209 -14.58 17.28 -4.20
CA GLY A 209 -15.61 18.24 -3.79
C GLY A 209 -15.11 19.60 -3.33
N ILE A 210 -13.87 20.02 -3.64
CA ILE A 210 -13.38 21.37 -3.30
C ILE A 210 -12.83 22.09 -4.55
N ARG A 211 -13.74 22.72 -5.29
CA ARG A 211 -13.59 24.13 -5.73
C ARG A 211 -14.81 24.84 -5.13
N GLY A 212 -14.72 25.66 -4.09
CA GLY A 212 -13.65 26.60 -3.81
C GLY A 212 -13.80 27.83 -4.69
N ILE A 213 -14.66 28.75 -4.22
CA ILE A 213 -14.51 30.21 -4.35
C ILE A 213 -14.93 30.82 -5.70
N ASP A 214 -16.05 31.53 -5.62
CA ASP A 214 -16.49 32.60 -6.51
C ASP A 214 -15.41 33.69 -6.58
N PRO A 215 -14.74 33.93 -7.74
CA PRO A 215 -13.80 35.02 -7.87
C PRO A 215 -14.56 36.26 -8.37
N ALA A 216 -15.05 37.06 -7.43
CA ALA A 216 -15.30 38.46 -7.75
C ALA A 216 -13.97 39.13 -8.14
N CYS A 217 -14.01 39.84 -9.27
CA CYS A 217 -13.07 40.87 -9.74
C CYS A 217 -11.92 40.44 -10.66
N ARG A 218 -12.21 40.47 -11.98
CA ARG A 218 -11.57 41.29 -13.06
C ARG A 218 -11.68 40.50 -14.38
N GLY A 219 -12.23 40.98 -15.48
CA GLY A 219 -12.77 42.27 -15.87
C GLY A 219 -12.92 42.26 -17.40
N GLY A 220 -13.99 42.89 -17.91
CA GLY A 220 -14.12 43.36 -19.30
C GLY A 220 -14.33 42.30 -20.39
N GLU A 221 -15.56 42.19 -20.90
CA GLU A 221 -15.90 42.66 -22.26
C GLU A 221 -17.40 42.50 -22.59
N HIS A 222 -17.97 43.62 -23.04
CA HIS A 222 -19.12 43.82 -23.92
C HIS A 222 -20.12 42.67 -24.21
N ARG A 223 -21.37 42.88 -23.77
CA ARG A 223 -22.54 43.01 -24.67
C ARG A 223 -23.77 43.53 -23.93
N GLY A 224 -24.17 44.74 -24.27
CA GLY A 224 -25.42 45.37 -23.83
C GLY A 224 -25.64 46.63 -24.63
N ARG A 225 -26.06 46.46 -25.89
CA ARG A 225 -26.72 47.54 -26.64
C ARG A 225 -28.11 47.67 -26.02
N ASP A 226 -28.47 48.86 -25.55
CA ASP A 226 -29.45 49.69 -26.24
C ASP A 226 -29.81 50.96 -25.45
N HIS A 227 -29.78 52.07 -26.20
CA HIS A 227 -30.56 53.31 -26.07
C HIS A 227 -30.41 54.25 -24.86
N GLN A 228 -29.71 55.38 -25.06
CA GLN A 228 -30.26 56.75 -25.25
C GLN A 228 -29.10 57.78 -25.17
N LEU A 229 -28.68 58.39 -26.29
CA LEU A 229 -29.07 59.74 -26.74
C LEU A 229 -28.86 60.86 -25.70
N LEU A 230 -27.79 61.66 -25.86
CA LEU A 230 -27.84 63.07 -26.31
C LEU A 230 -26.62 63.90 -25.82
N ARG A 231 -26.00 64.57 -26.81
CA ARG A 231 -25.33 65.89 -26.76
C ARG A 231 -24.06 66.02 -25.91
N SER A 232 -23.09 66.88 -26.21
CA SER A 232 -22.59 67.61 -27.37
C SER A 232 -21.49 68.48 -26.77
N ARG A 233 -20.30 68.43 -27.35
CA ARG A 233 -19.20 69.41 -27.36
C ARG A 233 -19.31 70.65 -26.44
N GLY A 234 -18.24 70.84 -25.67
CA GLY A 234 -17.79 72.09 -25.05
C GLY A 234 -16.41 71.86 -24.47
#